data_AF-A0A838SPS5-F1
#
_entry.id   AF-A0A838SPS5-F1
#
_cell.length_a   1.000
_cell.length_b   1.000
_cell.length_c   1.000
_cell.angle_alpha   90.00
_cell.angle_beta   90.00
_cell.angle_gamma   90.00
#
_symmetry.space_group_name_H-M   'P 1'
#
loop_
_entity.id
_entity.type
_entity.pdbx_description
1 polymer ?
#
loop_
_entity_poly.entity_id
_entity_poly.type
_entity_poly.pdbx_seq_one_letter_code
_entity_poly.pdbx_strand_id
1 'polypeptide(L)'
;MAALDAIELPVGGVVVNMVRPPLLPRAALSGATRGTLDRAEVVAGLRAAGVTAQVDKVTDALLAEAAEHARRVKLERRERRALATLDRPTWELPLVADEIDLGALYQLARCLVERGAA
;
A
#
# COMPACT_ATOMS: atom_id res chain seq x y z
N MET A 1 -17.32 -5.32 -14.83
CA MET A 1 -18.73 -5.21 -14.41
C MET A 1 -19.67 -5.37 -15.59
N ALA A 2 -19.48 -4.61 -16.68
CA ALA A 2 -20.30 -4.69 -17.89
C ALA A 2 -20.70 -6.11 -18.37
N ALA A 3 -19.80 -7.11 -18.29
CA ALA A 3 -20.14 -8.48 -18.66
C ALA A 3 -21.12 -9.18 -17.70
N LEU A 4 -21.07 -8.87 -16.40
CA LEU A 4 -22.01 -9.37 -15.37
C LEU A 4 -23.34 -8.63 -15.44
N ASP A 5 -23.28 -7.31 -15.67
CA ASP A 5 -24.48 -6.48 -15.86
C ASP A 5 -25.25 -6.91 -17.13
N ALA A 6 -24.53 -7.27 -18.20
CA ALA A 6 -25.11 -7.72 -19.47
C ALA A 6 -25.87 -9.07 -19.35
N ILE A 7 -25.59 -9.86 -18.31
CA ILE A 7 -26.31 -11.10 -18.00
C ILE A 7 -27.20 -10.95 -16.76
N GLU A 8 -27.50 -9.70 -16.37
CA GLU A 8 -28.40 -9.33 -15.28
C GLU A 8 -28.03 -9.94 -13.91
N LEU A 9 -26.75 -10.24 -13.68
CA LEU A 9 -26.28 -10.72 -12.39
C LEU A 9 -26.06 -9.54 -11.42
N PRO A 10 -26.68 -9.56 -10.22
CA PRO A 10 -26.53 -8.49 -9.26
C PRO A 10 -25.11 -8.47 -8.67
N VAL A 11 -24.38 -7.38 -8.91
CA VAL A 11 -23.05 -7.16 -8.33
C VAL A 11 -23.18 -6.49 -6.96
N GLY A 12 -22.65 -7.12 -5.90
CA GLY A 12 -22.70 -6.58 -4.54
C GLY A 12 -21.71 -5.42 -4.31
N GLY A 13 -20.41 -5.71 -4.38
CA GLY A 13 -19.35 -4.72 -4.14
C GLY A 13 -17.96 -5.24 -4.50
N VAL A 14 -16.94 -4.44 -4.21
CA VAL A 14 -15.53 -4.73 -4.55
C VAL A 14 -14.72 -4.98 -3.28
N VAL A 15 -13.98 -6.08 -3.22
CA VAL A 15 -13.00 -6.33 -2.15
C VAL A 15 -11.60 -6.14 -2.71
N VAL A 16 -10.87 -5.15 -2.21
CA VAL A 16 -9.45 -4.95 -2.50
C VAL A 16 -8.65 -5.74 -1.48
N ASN A 17 -8.08 -6.86 -1.91
CA ASN A 17 -7.35 -7.76 -1.05
C ASN A 17 -5.86 -7.38 -0.91
N MET A 18 -5.21 -7.88 0.15
CA MET A 18 -3.77 -7.74 0.42
C MET A 18 -3.26 -6.29 0.44
N VAL A 19 -4.07 -5.37 0.99
CA VAL A 19 -3.69 -3.96 1.10
C VAL A 19 -2.54 -3.80 2.09
N ARG A 20 -1.50 -3.10 1.64
CA ARG A 20 -0.34 -2.72 2.46
C ARG A 20 -0.38 -1.21 2.68
N PRO A 21 -0.39 -0.73 3.94
CA PRO A 21 -0.26 0.68 4.22
C PRO A 21 1.05 1.24 3.64
N PRO A 22 1.04 2.45 3.04
CA PRO A 22 2.29 3.10 2.65
C PRO A 22 3.21 3.30 3.85
N LEU A 23 4.51 3.00 3.68
CA LEU A 23 5.51 3.11 4.74
C LEU A 23 5.97 4.56 4.96
N LEU A 24 5.77 5.41 3.96
CA LEU A 24 6.20 6.81 3.99
C LEU A 24 4.98 7.77 3.96
N PRO A 25 5.06 8.91 4.66
CA PRO A 25 4.05 9.94 4.58
C PRO A 25 3.95 10.51 3.15
N ARG A 26 2.80 11.12 2.82
CA ARG A 26 2.51 11.58 1.45
C ARG A 26 3.56 12.55 0.89
N ALA A 27 4.09 13.44 1.73
CA ALA A 27 5.15 14.36 1.34
C ALA A 27 6.44 13.63 0.95
N ALA A 28 6.88 12.65 1.76
CA ALA A 28 8.05 11.82 1.48
C ALA A 28 7.87 10.95 0.23
N LEU A 29 6.71 10.32 0.01
CA LEU A 29 6.42 9.60 -1.23
C LEU A 29 6.52 10.51 -2.47
N SER A 30 6.03 11.75 -2.35
CA SER A 30 6.10 12.76 -3.40
C SER A 30 7.55 13.15 -3.71
N GLY A 31 8.35 13.36 -2.66
CA GLY A 31 9.80 13.63 -2.78
C GLY A 31 10.57 12.45 -3.38
N ALA A 32 10.30 11.24 -2.92
CA ALA A 32 10.91 10.00 -3.42
C ALA A 32 10.63 9.79 -4.91
N THR A 33 9.40 10.07 -5.37
CA THR A 33 9.05 9.99 -6.80
C THR A 33 9.85 10.98 -7.65
N ARG A 34 10.18 12.16 -7.09
CA ARG A 34 10.96 13.21 -7.77
C ARG A 34 12.47 13.11 -7.55
N GLY A 35 12.93 12.20 -6.71
CA GLY A 35 14.34 12.13 -6.29
C GLY A 35 14.78 13.31 -5.42
N THR A 36 13.86 13.94 -4.69
CA THR A 36 14.13 15.13 -3.85
C THR A 36 14.07 14.83 -2.35
N LEU A 37 14.35 13.58 -1.95
CA LEU A 37 14.53 13.25 -0.53
C LEU A 37 15.86 13.82 -0.05
N ASP A 38 15.91 14.27 1.21
CA ASP A 38 17.13 14.79 1.81
C ASP A 38 18.10 13.64 2.12
N ARG A 39 19.16 13.54 1.33
CA ARG A 39 20.22 12.55 1.52
C ARG A 39 20.94 12.73 2.86
N ALA A 40 21.19 13.96 3.28
CA ALA A 40 21.90 14.23 4.52
C ALA A 40 21.06 13.82 5.74
N GLU A 41 19.74 14.02 5.67
CA GLU A 41 18.80 13.54 6.69
C GLU A 41 18.84 12.00 6.80
N VAL A 42 18.82 11.28 5.67
CA VAL A 42 18.90 9.81 5.65
C VAL A 42 20.24 9.31 6.23
N VAL A 43 21.36 9.93 5.85
CA VAL A 43 22.69 9.60 6.41
C VAL A 43 22.72 9.84 7.93
N ALA A 44 22.16 10.96 8.40
CA ALA A 44 22.11 11.26 9.83
C ALA A 44 21.27 10.22 10.59
N GLY A 45 20.11 9.84 10.05
CA GLY A 45 19.25 8.79 10.60
C GLY A 45 19.95 7.42 10.65
N LEU A 46 20.64 7.01 9.58
CA LEU A 46 21.42 5.77 9.54
C LEU A 46 22.51 5.73 10.61
N ARG A 47 23.26 6.83 10.76
CA ARG A 47 24.30 6.93 11.80
C ARG A 47 23.71 6.86 13.20
N ALA A 48 22.59 7.54 13.44
CA ALA A 48 21.87 7.47 14.71
C ALA A 48 21.37 6.05 15.01
N ALA A 49 21.02 5.27 13.99
CA ALA A 49 20.65 3.86 14.10
C ALA A 49 21.86 2.89 14.21
N GLY A 50 23.09 3.41 14.28
CA GLY A 50 24.32 2.61 14.39
C GLY A 50 24.87 2.07 13.08
N VAL A 51 24.28 2.44 11.93
CA VAL A 51 24.78 2.05 10.60
C VAL A 51 25.90 3.02 10.19
N THR A 52 27.14 2.61 10.43
CA THR A 52 28.34 3.43 10.16
C THR A 52 29.17 2.91 8.99
N ALA A 53 29.19 1.60 8.76
CA ALA A 53 29.86 0.99 7.62
C ALA A 53 29.06 1.20 6.34
N GLN A 54 29.75 1.56 5.24
CA GLN A 54 29.15 1.73 3.91
C GLN A 54 27.92 2.65 3.89
N VAL A 55 27.85 3.64 4.79
CA VAL A 55 26.68 4.49 4.99
C VAL A 55 26.20 5.15 3.70
N ASP A 56 27.12 5.56 2.82
CA ASP A 56 26.76 6.14 1.52
C ASP A 56 26.08 5.14 0.60
N LYS A 57 26.60 3.91 0.51
CA LYS A 57 26.02 2.85 -0.31
C LYS A 57 24.64 2.43 0.21
N VAL A 58 24.49 2.32 1.52
CA VAL A 58 23.19 2.01 2.16
C VAL A 58 22.20 3.15 1.92
N THR A 59 22.66 4.40 2.03
CA THR A 59 21.84 5.58 1.74
C THR A 59 21.33 5.55 0.30
N ASP A 60 22.21 5.32 -0.67
CA ASP A 60 21.84 5.31 -2.08
C ASP A 60 20.86 4.18 -2.39
N ALA A 61 21.02 3.01 -1.77
CA ALA A 61 20.08 1.89 -1.86
C ALA A 61 18.70 2.25 -1.27
N LEU A 62 18.65 2.84 -0.06
CA LEU A 62 17.39 3.25 0.57
C LEU A 62 16.65 4.33 -0.23
N LEU A 63 17.38 5.29 -0.82
CA LEU A 63 16.78 6.30 -1.70
C LEU A 63 16.18 5.67 -2.96
N ALA A 64 16.83 4.67 -3.53
CA ALA A 64 16.31 3.91 -4.66
C ALA A 64 15.06 3.09 -4.28
N GLU A 65 15.09 2.38 -3.15
CA GLU A 65 13.93 1.63 -2.63
C GLU A 65 12.75 2.55 -2.31
N ALA A 66 13.01 3.73 -1.71
CA ALA A 66 11.97 4.72 -1.46
C ALA A 66 11.32 5.21 -2.76
N ALA A 67 12.10 5.42 -3.82
CA ALA A 67 11.58 5.80 -5.13
C ALA A 67 10.74 4.69 -5.75
N GLU A 68 11.17 3.42 -5.66
CA GLU A 68 10.39 2.26 -6.11
C GLU A 68 9.07 2.13 -5.34
N HIS A 69 9.12 2.19 -4.01
CA HIS A 69 7.94 2.18 -3.15
C HIS A 69 6.97 3.30 -3.53
N ALA A 70 7.47 4.51 -3.75
CA ALA A 70 6.65 5.65 -4.12
C ALA A 70 5.97 5.49 -5.49
N ARG A 71 6.67 4.91 -6.48
CA ARG A 71 6.07 4.58 -7.78
C ARG A 71 4.95 3.55 -7.63
N ARG A 72 5.17 2.50 -6.84
CA ARG A 72 4.15 1.48 -6.55
C ARG A 72 2.91 2.10 -5.90
N VAL A 73 3.08 2.88 -4.83
CA VAL A 73 1.96 3.55 -4.14
C VAL A 73 1.24 4.53 -5.05
N LYS A 74 1.96 5.23 -5.95
CA LYS A 74 1.35 6.14 -6.94
C LYS A 74 0.46 5.37 -7.92
N LEU A 75 0.93 4.21 -8.39
CA LEU A 75 0.16 3.33 -9.26
C LEU A 75 -1.09 2.81 -8.55
N GLU A 76 -0.95 2.23 -7.36
CA GLU A 76 -2.08 1.73 -6.55
C GLU A 76 -3.13 2.81 -6.30
N ARG A 77 -2.71 4.05 -5.99
CA ARG A 77 -3.64 5.18 -5.81
C ARG A 77 -4.36 5.56 -7.09
N ARG A 78 -3.75 5.39 -8.26
CA ARG A 78 -4.41 5.61 -9.55
C ARG A 78 -5.49 4.56 -9.77
N GLU A 79 -5.16 3.29 -9.57
CA GLU A 79 -6.12 2.20 -9.74
C GLU A 79 -7.27 2.31 -8.72
N ARG A 80 -6.99 2.70 -7.48
CA ARG A 80 -8.04 2.94 -6.46
C ARG A 80 -8.99 4.06 -6.86
N ARG A 81 -8.51 5.10 -7.55
CA ARG A 81 -9.39 6.15 -8.11
C ARG A 81 -10.27 5.61 -9.25
N ALA A 82 -9.77 4.67 -10.06
CA ALA A 82 -10.59 4.01 -11.07
C ALA A 82 -11.67 3.11 -10.45
N LEU A 83 -11.36 2.41 -9.36
CA LEU A 83 -12.35 1.63 -8.61
C LEU A 83 -13.42 2.53 -7.97
N ALA A 84 -13.03 3.71 -7.48
CA ALA A 84 -13.97 4.67 -6.89
C ALA A 84 -15.02 5.19 -7.91
N THR A 85 -14.77 5.10 -9.22
CA THR A 85 -15.77 5.49 -10.24
C THR A 85 -16.83 4.43 -10.49
N LEU A 86 -16.72 3.24 -9.90
CA LEU A 86 -17.69 2.16 -10.06
C LEU A 86 -18.98 2.39 -9.25
N ASP A 87 -18.98 3.37 -8.33
CA ASP A 87 -20.11 3.71 -7.44
C ASP A 87 -20.69 2.47 -6.72
N ARG A 88 -19.80 1.64 -6.17
CA ARG A 88 -20.15 0.43 -5.42
C ARG A 88 -19.46 0.43 -4.05
N PRO A 89 -20.06 -0.23 -3.04
CA PRO A 89 -19.38 -0.52 -1.79
C PRO A 89 -18.02 -1.17 -2.06
N THR A 90 -16.97 -0.61 -1.45
CA THR A 90 -15.60 -1.09 -1.60
C THR A 90 -14.99 -1.33 -0.22
N TRP A 91 -14.51 -2.53 0.02
CA TRP A 91 -13.85 -2.92 1.27
C TRP A 91 -12.38 -3.26 1.02
N GLU A 92 -11.53 -3.01 2.01
CA GLU A 92 -10.12 -3.35 1.93
C GLU A 92 -9.78 -4.38 3.00
N LEU A 93 -9.09 -5.43 2.58
CA LEU A 93 -8.54 -6.43 3.47
C LEU A 93 -7.02 -6.25 3.56
N PRO A 94 -6.44 -6.26 4.78
CA PRO A 94 -5.02 -6.12 4.94
C PRO A 94 -4.29 -7.34 4.38
N LEU A 95 -3.02 -7.15 4.04
CA LEU A 95 -2.11 -8.27 3.90
C LEU A 95 -1.92 -8.96 5.26
N VAL A 96 -2.12 -10.28 5.30
CA VAL A 96 -1.59 -11.15 6.35
C VAL A 96 -0.17 -11.56 5.92
N ALA A 97 0.84 -11.21 6.72
CA ALA A 97 2.25 -11.43 6.36
C ALA A 97 2.66 -12.90 6.47
N ASP A 98 2.03 -13.62 7.40
CA ASP A 98 2.24 -15.04 7.66
C ASP A 98 1.23 -15.91 6.89
N GLU A 99 1.23 -17.22 7.17
CA GLU A 99 0.31 -18.18 6.55
C GLU A 99 -1.17 -17.83 6.84
N ILE A 100 -2.04 -18.17 5.89
CA ILE A 100 -3.49 -18.08 6.07
C ILE A 100 -3.95 -19.30 6.87
N ASP A 101 -4.04 -19.14 8.19
CA ASP A 101 -4.64 -20.11 9.10
C ASP A 101 -6.08 -19.70 9.50
N LEU A 102 -6.70 -20.48 10.39
CA LEU A 102 -8.03 -20.17 10.89
C LEU A 102 -8.10 -18.82 11.64
N GLY A 103 -7.03 -18.46 12.37
CA GLY A 103 -6.92 -17.18 13.06
C GLY A 103 -6.91 -16.00 12.08
N ALA A 104 -6.13 -16.12 11.01
CA ALA A 104 -6.08 -15.15 9.91
C ALA A 104 -7.46 -14.98 9.26
N LEU A 105 -8.21 -16.06 9.05
CA LEU A 105 -9.57 -15.97 8.50
C LEU A 105 -10.52 -15.20 9.42
N TYR A 106 -10.46 -15.41 10.74
CA TYR A 106 -11.25 -14.64 11.69
C TYR A 106 -10.84 -13.16 11.75
N GLN A 107 -9.54 -12.86 11.61
CA GLN A 107 -9.07 -11.48 11.51
C GLN A 107 -9.64 -10.79 10.27
N LEU A 108 -9.57 -11.45 9.11
CA LEU A 108 -10.11 -10.90 7.85
C LEU A 108 -11.62 -10.74 7.91
N ALA A 109 -12.35 -11.72 8.48
CA ALA A 109 -13.79 -11.63 8.68
C ALA A 109 -14.17 -10.44 9.58
N ARG A 110 -13.44 -10.24 10.68
CA ARG A 110 -13.63 -9.07 11.56
C ARG A 110 -13.43 -7.77 10.81
N CYS A 111 -12.37 -7.66 9.99
CA CYS A 111 -12.14 -6.47 9.16
C CYS A 111 -13.29 -6.17 8.19
N LEU A 112 -13.95 -7.20 7.65
CA LEU A 112 -15.13 -7.01 6.79
C LEU A 112 -16.34 -6.51 7.57
N VAL A 113 -16.64 -7.12 8.72
CA VAL A 113 -17.78 -6.74 9.58
C VAL A 113 -17.61 -5.32 10.10
N GLU A 114 -16.43 -4.96 10.61
CA GLU A 114 -16.13 -3.61 11.11
C GLU A 114 -16.30 -2.53 10.04
N ARG A 115 -16.20 -2.90 8.76
CA ARG A 115 -16.37 -2.00 7.61
C ARG A 115 -17.76 -2.12 6.96
N GLY A 116 -18.70 -2.82 7.59
CA GLY A 116 -20.11 -2.89 7.17
C GLY A 116 -20.37 -3.75 5.94
N ALA A 117 -19.54 -4.77 5.69
CA ALA A 117 -19.76 -5.72 4.59
C ALA A 117 -20.83 -6.79 4.91
N ALA A 118 -21.27 -6.91 6.16
CA ALA A 118 -22.22 -7.90 6.66
C ALA A 118 -23.17 -7.26 7.68
#